data_AF-A0A2N9FMD9-F1
#
_entry.id   AF-A0A2N9FMD9-F1
#
_cell.length_a   1.000
_cell.length_b   1.000
_cell.length_c   1.000
_cell.angle_alpha   90.00
_cell.angle_beta   90.00
_cell.angle_gamma   90.00
#
_symmetry.space_group_name_H-M   'P 1'
#
loop_
_entity.id
_entity.type
_entity.pdbx_description
1 polymer ?
#
loop_
_entity_poly.entity_id
_entity_poly.type
_entity_poly.pdbx_seq_one_letter_code
_entity_poly.pdbx_strand_id
1 'polypeptide(L)'
;MAESTDLMQQLNPQTESILTSLTTKMTEVLTRSQTSPHPPPADSSTAPIGIKLDGSNYALWSQVVEMYISGKDKLGYINGDSPQPPETDPSFRRWRTENAIVKGWLINSMDSSLIANFIRFPTAKQGLGFCCYNLF
;
A
#
# COMPACT_ATOMS: atom_id res chain seq x y z
N MET A 1 16.56 -38.68 49.97
CA MET A 1 16.66 -37.98 48.68
C MET A 1 15.65 -38.64 47.76
N ALA A 2 14.63 -37.88 47.35
CA ALA A 2 13.60 -38.30 46.42
C ALA A 2 13.91 -37.65 45.07
N GLU A 3 14.18 -38.45 44.04
CA GLU A 3 14.15 -38.06 42.63
C GLU A 3 12.92 -38.75 42.04
N SER A 4 11.83 -38.01 41.79
CA SER A 4 11.59 -37.13 40.65
C SER A 4 11.05 -37.93 39.46
N THR A 5 9.74 -37.80 39.29
CA THR A 5 8.90 -38.11 38.14
C THR A 5 9.57 -37.94 36.78
N ASP A 6 9.36 -38.89 35.87
CA ASP A 6 8.94 -38.52 34.52
C ASP A 6 8.08 -39.63 33.89
N LEU A 7 6.83 -39.26 33.60
CA LEU A 7 5.76 -40.09 33.08
C LEU A 7 5.91 -40.23 31.57
N MET A 8 6.70 -41.18 31.10
CA MET A 8 6.55 -41.69 29.73
C MET A 8 5.40 -42.70 29.69
N GLN A 9 4.18 -42.19 29.90
CA GLN A 9 2.96 -42.96 29.63
C GLN A 9 2.88 -43.13 28.12
N GLN A 10 3.29 -44.32 27.66
CA GLN A 10 3.23 -44.78 26.29
C GLN A 10 1.86 -44.44 25.67
N LEU A 11 1.86 -43.54 24.68
CA LEU A 11 0.64 -43.14 23.98
C LEU A 11 -0.02 -44.38 23.38
N ASN A 12 -1.30 -44.57 23.70
CA ASN A 12 -2.11 -45.65 23.14
C ASN A 12 -2.14 -45.52 21.61
N PRO A 13 -1.89 -46.60 20.83
CA PRO A 13 -1.85 -46.53 19.36
C PRO A 13 -3.14 -46.01 18.71
N GLN A 14 -4.28 -46.11 19.39
CA GLN A 14 -5.53 -45.51 18.91
C GLN A 14 -5.52 -43.98 18.99
N THR A 15 -4.84 -43.40 19.99
CA THR A 15 -4.77 -41.94 20.18
C THR A 15 -3.90 -41.28 19.11
N GLU A 16 -2.80 -41.92 18.69
CA GLU A 16 -1.95 -41.42 17.59
C GLU A 16 -2.67 -41.44 16.24
N SER A 17 -3.49 -42.47 16.00
CA SER A 17 -4.34 -42.55 14.79
C SER A 17 -5.37 -41.41 14.74
N ILE A 18 -5.97 -41.07 15.89
CA ILE A 18 -6.91 -39.95 15.98
C ILE A 18 -6.18 -38.62 15.77
N LEU A 19 -5.03 -38.40 16.41
CA LEU A 19 -4.24 -37.17 16.28
C LEU A 19 -3.73 -36.97 14.84
N THR A 20 -3.25 -38.01 14.18
CA THR A 20 -2.81 -37.96 12.78
C THR A 20 -3.98 -37.70 11.83
N SER A 21 -5.14 -38.31 12.05
CA SER A 21 -6.36 -38.05 11.27
C SER A 21 -6.84 -36.60 11.41
N LEU A 22 -6.85 -36.06 12.64
CA LEU A 22 -7.19 -34.67 12.91
C LEU A 22 -6.19 -33.70 12.29
N THR A 23 -4.88 -33.98 12.42
CA THR A 23 -3.80 -33.16 11.85
C THR A 23 -3.85 -33.17 10.33
N THR A 24 -4.13 -34.32 9.72
CA THR A 24 -4.30 -34.45 8.27
C THR A 24 -5.48 -33.62 7.79
N LYS A 25 -6.61 -33.68 8.50
CA LYS A 25 -7.79 -32.86 8.17
C LYS A 25 -7.55 -31.37 8.34
N MET A 26 -6.85 -30.94 9.39
CA MET A 26 -6.47 -29.52 9.55
C MET A 26 -5.53 -29.06 8.43
N THR A 27 -4.58 -29.92 8.03
CA THR A 27 -3.65 -29.64 6.93
C THR A 27 -4.41 -29.55 5.60
N GLU A 28 -5.38 -30.42 5.33
CA GLU A 28 -6.26 -30.31 4.16
C GLU A 28 -7.11 -29.04 4.19
N VAL A 29 -7.67 -28.64 5.34
CA VAL A 29 -8.45 -27.40 5.47
C VAL A 29 -7.57 -26.17 5.22
N LEU A 30 -6.36 -26.15 5.78
CA LEU A 30 -5.39 -25.07 5.57
C LEU A 30 -4.95 -24.99 4.09
N THR A 31 -4.71 -26.14 3.47
CA THR A 31 -4.28 -26.24 2.07
C THR A 31 -5.40 -25.89 1.10
N ARG A 32 -6.64 -26.32 1.37
CA ARG A 32 -7.83 -26.00 0.57
C ARG A 32 -8.17 -24.52 0.62
N SER A 33 -7.78 -23.82 1.68
CA SER A 33 -7.93 -22.36 1.78
C SER A 33 -6.95 -21.59 0.88
N GLN A 34 -5.88 -22.23 0.38
CA GLN A 34 -4.82 -21.59 -0.40
C GLN A 34 -4.76 -22.02 -1.87
N THR A 35 -5.67 -22.88 -2.34
CA THR A 35 -5.76 -23.29 -3.75
C THR A 35 -6.96 -22.68 -4.47
N SER A 36 -7.12 -21.36 -4.33
CA SER A 36 -7.76 -20.59 -5.39
C SER A 36 -6.67 -20.22 -6.39
N PRO A 37 -6.88 -20.28 -7.73
CA PRO A 37 -5.99 -19.62 -8.68
C PRO A 37 -6.15 -18.11 -8.47
N HIS A 38 -5.54 -17.60 -7.40
CA HIS A 38 -5.42 -16.17 -7.16
C HIS A 38 -4.52 -15.68 -8.31
N PRO A 39 -5.01 -14.83 -9.24
CA PRO A 39 -4.09 -14.07 -10.09
C PRO A 39 -3.06 -13.40 -9.16
N PRO A 40 -1.80 -13.16 -9.56
CA PRO A 40 -0.86 -12.40 -8.71
C PRO A 40 -1.62 -11.20 -8.14
N PRO A 41 -1.51 -10.88 -6.82
CA PRO A 41 -2.30 -9.81 -6.22
C PRO A 41 -2.15 -8.61 -7.14
N ALA A 42 -3.24 -8.30 -7.86
CA ALA A 42 -3.22 -7.24 -8.84
C ALA A 42 -2.91 -6.01 -8.01
N ASP A 43 -1.69 -5.48 -8.20
CA ASP A 43 -1.20 -4.34 -7.46
C ASP A 43 -2.29 -3.29 -7.49
N SER A 44 -2.82 -3.00 -6.30
CA SER A 44 -3.72 -1.92 -5.96
C SER A 44 -4.63 -1.46 -7.11
N SER A 45 -5.87 -1.94 -7.14
CA SER A 45 -6.93 -1.34 -7.96
C SER A 45 -6.82 0.18 -7.90
N THR A 46 -6.24 0.76 -8.95
CA THR A 46 -5.97 2.20 -9.05
C THR A 46 -7.27 2.80 -9.53
N ALA A 47 -8.30 2.73 -8.67
CA ALA A 47 -9.53 3.44 -8.91
C ALA A 47 -9.15 4.92 -9.15
N PRO A 48 -9.59 5.54 -10.24
CA PRO A 48 -9.28 6.92 -10.50
C PRO A 48 -9.90 7.81 -9.41
N ILE A 49 -9.26 8.93 -9.11
CA ILE A 49 -9.87 9.96 -8.27
C ILE A 49 -11.09 10.48 -9.03
N GLY A 50 -12.28 10.33 -8.45
CA GLY A 50 -13.55 10.58 -9.13
C GLY A 50 -13.87 12.05 -9.40
N ILE A 51 -13.03 12.98 -8.92
CA ILE A 51 -13.17 14.41 -9.16
C ILE A 51 -11.94 14.96 -9.88
N LYS A 52 -12.19 15.82 -10.86
CA LYS A 52 -11.13 16.53 -11.58
C LYS A 52 -10.96 17.93 -11.03
N LEU A 53 -9.71 18.35 -10.84
CA LEU A 53 -9.38 19.75 -10.52
C LEU A 53 -9.66 20.61 -11.75
N ASP A 54 -10.55 21.59 -11.61
CA ASP A 54 -10.92 22.55 -12.67
C ASP A 54 -10.46 23.99 -12.35
N GLY A 55 -9.79 24.17 -11.21
CA GLY A 55 -9.30 25.45 -10.73
C GLY A 55 -10.25 26.17 -9.78
N SER A 56 -11.54 25.86 -9.79
CA SER A 56 -12.52 26.42 -8.85
C SER A 56 -12.72 25.54 -7.61
N ASN A 57 -12.43 24.25 -7.73
CA ASN A 57 -12.76 23.23 -6.74
C ASN A 57 -11.56 22.72 -5.92
N TYR A 58 -10.47 23.49 -5.83
CA TYR A 58 -9.23 23.05 -5.19
C TYR A 58 -9.43 22.54 -3.76
N ALA A 59 -10.23 23.22 -2.93
CA ALA A 59 -10.43 22.83 -1.53
C ALA A 59 -11.08 21.43 -1.38
N LEU A 60 -12.07 21.11 -2.22
CA LEU A 60 -12.68 19.77 -2.23
C LEU A 60 -11.72 18.74 -2.84
N TRP A 61 -11.08 19.11 -3.95
CA TRP A 61 -10.13 18.26 -4.64
C TRP A 61 -8.96 17.85 -3.75
N SER A 62 -8.36 18.79 -3.02
CA SER A 62 -7.21 18.53 -2.16
C SER A 62 -7.56 17.52 -1.07
N GLN A 63 -8.74 17.63 -0.45
CA GLN A 63 -9.19 16.68 0.57
C GLN A 63 -9.39 15.26 0.01
N VAL A 64 -10.01 15.11 -1.17
CA VAL A 64 -10.20 13.78 -1.78
C VAL A 64 -8.87 13.17 -2.21
N VAL A 65 -7.98 13.97 -2.77
CA VAL A 65 -6.63 13.53 -3.14
C VAL A 65 -5.82 13.11 -1.92
N GLU A 66 -5.89 13.87 -0.82
CA GLU A 66 -5.23 13.53 0.43
C GLU A 66 -5.73 12.19 0.99
N MET A 67 -7.05 12.01 1.06
CA MET A 67 -7.66 10.73 1.46
C MET A 67 -7.22 9.57 0.55
N TYR A 68 -7.21 9.79 -0.76
CA TYR A 68 -6.82 8.78 -1.75
C TYR A 68 -5.36 8.34 -1.58
N ILE A 69 -4.45 9.30 -1.44
CA ILE A 69 -3.02 9.05 -1.29
C ILE A 69 -2.71 8.45 0.09
N SER A 70 -3.42 8.90 1.14
CA SER A 70 -3.32 8.32 2.49
C SER A 70 -3.77 6.86 2.50
N GLY A 71 -4.84 6.52 1.79
CA GLY A 71 -5.30 5.13 1.64
C GLY A 71 -4.30 4.21 0.91
N LYS A 72 -3.25 4.78 0.30
CA LYS A 72 -2.18 4.05 -0.37
C LYS A 72 -0.82 4.14 0.33
N ASP A 73 -0.79 4.68 1.55
CA ASP A 73 0.43 4.87 2.34
C ASP A 73 1.51 5.70 1.62
N LYS A 74 1.08 6.73 0.87
CA LYS A 74 2.00 7.63 0.13
C LYS A 74 1.83 9.10 0.51
N LEU A 75 1.19 9.39 1.65
CA LEU A 75 0.93 10.76 2.12
C LEU A 75 2.23 11.56 2.30
N GLY A 76 3.30 10.87 2.69
CA GLY A 76 4.66 11.41 2.86
C GLY A 76 5.21 12.18 1.65
N TYR A 77 4.79 11.80 0.44
CA TYR A 77 5.29 12.42 -0.81
C TYR A 77 4.64 13.76 -1.12
N ILE A 78 3.50 14.08 -0.48
CA ILE A 78 2.77 15.34 -0.69
C ILE A 78 2.90 16.30 0.49
N ASN A 79 2.94 15.80 1.73
CA ASN A 79 3.17 16.64 2.92
C ASN A 79 4.68 16.91 3.15
N GLY A 80 5.55 16.03 2.64
CA GLY A 80 7.00 16.13 2.75
C GLY A 80 7.62 15.35 3.90
N ASP A 81 6.89 14.46 4.55
CA ASP A 81 7.46 13.51 5.53
C ASP A 81 8.41 12.50 4.84
N SER A 82 8.26 12.33 3.51
CA SER A 82 9.19 11.58 2.65
C SER A 82 9.97 12.56 1.75
N PRO A 83 10.95 13.30 2.28
CA PRO A 83 11.74 14.24 1.49
C PRO A 83 12.60 13.53 0.45
N GLN A 84 12.97 14.25 -0.61
CA GLN A 84 13.88 13.73 -1.63
C GLN A 84 15.25 13.41 -1.01
N PRO A 85 15.71 12.15 -1.06
CA PRO A 85 17.04 11.80 -0.61
C PRO A 85 18.11 12.25 -1.63
N PRO A 86 19.39 12.32 -1.23
CA PRO A 86 20.50 12.60 -2.14
C PRO A 86 20.57 11.59 -3.28
N GLU A 87 21.03 12.00 -4.47
CA GLU A 87 21.08 11.09 -5.63
C GLU A 87 22.04 9.90 -5.45
N THR A 88 23.00 10.05 -4.55
CA THR A 88 23.96 9.02 -4.15
C THR A 88 23.36 7.96 -3.22
N ASP A 89 22.19 8.24 -2.65
CA ASP A 89 21.53 7.34 -1.70
C ASP A 89 20.85 6.18 -2.47
N PRO A 90 21.04 4.92 -2.06
CA PRO A 90 20.37 3.77 -2.67
C PRO A 90 18.83 3.88 -2.68
N SER A 91 18.24 4.58 -1.71
CA SER A 91 16.80 4.81 -1.60
C SER A 91 16.26 5.80 -2.64
N PHE A 92 17.11 6.60 -3.29
CA PHE A 92 16.68 7.62 -4.25
C PHE A 92 15.93 7.04 -5.44
N ARG A 93 16.36 5.88 -5.95
CA ARG A 93 15.65 5.22 -7.05
C ARG A 93 14.23 4.85 -6.67
N ARG A 94 14.04 4.28 -5.46
CA ARG A 94 12.72 3.93 -4.94
C ARG A 94 11.87 5.18 -4.74
N TRP A 95 12.40 6.18 -4.03
CA TRP A 95 11.71 7.44 -3.80
C TRP A 95 11.26 8.10 -5.11
N ARG A 96 12.12 8.11 -6.14
CA ARG A 96 11.80 8.69 -7.45
C ARG A 96 10.62 7.97 -8.11
N THR A 97 10.59 6.63 -8.08
CA THR A 97 9.49 5.84 -8.63
C THR A 97 8.18 6.14 -7.90
N GLU A 98 8.22 6.15 -6.57
CA GLU A 98 7.04 6.40 -5.73
C GLU A 98 6.49 7.83 -5.93
N ASN A 99 7.36 8.83 -5.96
CA ASN A 99 6.99 10.21 -6.28
C ASN A 99 6.39 10.32 -7.69
N ALA A 100 6.91 9.58 -8.69
CA ALA A 100 6.35 9.57 -10.04
C ALA A 100 4.94 8.94 -10.09
N ILE A 101 4.69 7.88 -9.30
CA ILE A 101 3.36 7.27 -9.15
C ILE A 101 2.37 8.29 -8.58
N VAL A 102 2.75 8.97 -7.49
CA VAL A 102 1.91 10.00 -6.86
C VAL A 102 1.65 11.16 -7.83
N LYS A 103 2.65 11.63 -8.57
CA LYS A 103 2.46 12.62 -9.64
C LYS A 103 1.49 12.12 -10.70
N GLY A 104 1.55 10.85 -11.09
CA GLY A 104 0.62 10.25 -12.04
C GLY A 104 -0.83 10.29 -11.56
N TRP A 105 -1.08 10.01 -10.28
CA TRP A 105 -2.42 10.12 -9.71
C TRP A 105 -2.93 11.56 -9.71
N LEU A 106 -2.07 12.52 -9.37
CA LEU A 106 -2.40 13.95 -9.40
C LEU A 106 -2.72 14.43 -10.82
N ILE A 107 -1.92 14.04 -11.81
CA ILE A 107 -2.14 14.41 -13.21
C ILE A 107 -3.46 13.82 -13.72
N ASN A 108 -3.75 12.56 -13.40
CA ASN A 108 -4.99 11.91 -13.82
C ASN A 108 -6.24 12.51 -13.17
N SER A 109 -6.08 13.22 -12.05
CA SER A 109 -7.17 13.91 -11.35
C SER A 109 -7.25 15.41 -11.66
N MET A 110 -6.56 15.89 -12.69
CA MET A 110 -6.60 17.30 -13.11
C MET A 110 -7.26 17.47 -14.48
N ASP A 111 -7.82 18.66 -14.71
CA ASP A 111 -8.15 19.09 -16.07
C ASP A 111 -6.89 19.32 -16.91
N SER A 112 -7.01 19.05 -18.22
CA SER A 112 -5.91 19.17 -19.18
C SER A 112 -5.21 20.53 -19.18
N SER A 113 -5.96 21.61 -18.93
CA SER A 113 -5.43 22.97 -18.85
C SER A 113 -4.46 23.19 -17.69
N LEU A 114 -4.64 22.45 -16.59
CA LEU A 114 -3.82 22.56 -15.37
C LEU A 114 -2.60 21.64 -15.38
N ILE A 115 -2.68 20.51 -16.10
CA ILE A 115 -1.58 19.53 -16.20
C ILE A 115 -0.30 20.17 -16.73
N ALA A 116 -0.41 21.08 -17.71
CA ALA A 116 0.76 21.74 -18.33
C ALA A 116 1.61 22.52 -17.31
N ASN A 117 0.97 23.11 -16.30
CA ASN A 117 1.66 23.81 -15.23
C ASN A 117 2.23 22.82 -14.21
N PHE A 118 1.47 21.77 -13.87
CA PHE A 118 1.86 20.78 -12.87
C PHE A 118 3.05 19.89 -13.29
N ILE A 119 3.11 19.47 -14.56
CA ILE A 119 4.09 18.47 -15.03
C ILE A 119 5.55 18.92 -14.84
N ARG A 120 5.78 20.25 -14.86
CA ARG A 120 7.09 20.91 -14.76
C ARG A 120 7.74 20.76 -13.38
N PHE A 121 6.96 20.45 -12.35
CA PHE A 121 7.50 20.32 -10.99
C PHE A 121 8.16 18.96 -10.78
N PRO A 122 9.38 18.89 -10.22
CA PRO A 122 10.07 17.62 -10.03
C PRO A 122 9.39 16.73 -8.98
N THR A 123 8.66 17.30 -8.02
CA THR A 123 8.02 16.56 -6.93
C THR A 123 6.51 16.80 -6.86
N ALA A 124 5.77 15.80 -6.37
CA ALA A 124 4.34 15.92 -6.14
C ALA A 124 4.01 17.06 -5.15
N LYS A 125 4.80 17.17 -4.08
CA LYS A 125 4.73 18.27 -3.10
C LYS A 125 4.82 19.66 -3.73
N GLN A 126 5.80 19.88 -4.62
CA GLN A 126 5.96 21.19 -5.27
C GLN A 126 4.80 21.52 -6.21
N GLY A 127 4.34 20.53 -7.00
CA GLY A 127 3.20 20.72 -7.88
C GLY A 127 1.91 21.03 -7.11
N LEU A 128 1.67 20.35 -5.99
CA LEU A 128 0.54 20.64 -5.10
C LEU A 128 0.66 22.01 -4.44
N GLY A 129 1.86 22.38 -3.98
CA GLY A 129 2.12 23.71 -3.43
C GLY A 129 1.81 24.82 -4.43
N PHE A 130 2.20 24.63 -5.70
CA PHE A 130 1.86 25.57 -6.76
C PHE A 130 0.34 25.70 -6.99
N CYS A 131 -0.38 24.57 -7.02
CA CYS A 131 -1.84 24.57 -7.14
C CYS A 131 -2.51 25.30 -5.96
N CYS A 132 -2.02 25.10 -4.74
CA CYS A 132 -2.50 25.81 -3.55
C CYS A 132 -2.33 27.33 -3.67
N TYR A 133 -1.20 27.78 -4.23
CA TYR A 133 -0.83 29.20 -4.26
C TYR A 133 -1.41 29.98 -5.45
N ASN A 134 -1.83 29.31 -6.52
CA ASN A 134 -2.31 29.97 -7.76
C ASN A 134 -3.81 29.77 -8.01
N LEU A 135 -4.48 28.92 -7.23
CA LEU A 135 -5.92 28.68 -7.31
C LEU A 135 -6.66 29.30 -6.10
N PHE A 136 -5.97 30.15 -5.32
CA PHE A 136 -6.50 30.99 -4.26
C PHE A 136 -6.02 32.44 -4.45
#